data_AF-A0A939FEE1-F1
#
_entry.id   AF-A0A939FEE1-F1
#
_cell.length_a   1.000
_cell.length_b   1.000
_cell.length_c   1.000
_cell.angle_alpha   90.00
_cell.angle_beta   90.00
_cell.angle_gamma   90.00
#
_symmetry.space_group_name_H-M   'P 1'
#
loop_
_entity.id
_entity.type
_entity.pdbx_description
1 polymer ?
#
loop_
_entity_poly.entity_id
_entity_poly.type
_entity_poly.pdbx_seq_one_letter_code
_entity_poly.pdbx_strand_id
1 'polypeptide(L)'
;MAAMQLTRTHRLLIGVVVAGAVIIAGIGFAGSYAAVRKLAEEKGFGNFSLVFPIGIDAGICVLLALDLLLTWIRIPFPLLRQAAWLLTAATIAFNGAAAWPDPLGTAMHAVIPILFVISVEAARHAVGRIADITADKHMEGVRLTRWLLSPIPTFRLWRRMKLWELRRYDQVIRLEQDRLIYQARLQARYGRAWRRKAPVESLMPLRLAKFG
;
A
#
# COMPACT_ATOMS: atom_id res chain seq x y z
N MET A 1 7.32 -17.37 -7.22
CA MET A 1 6.28 -16.34 -7.02
C MET A 1 5.05 -16.81 -7.77
N ALA A 2 3.92 -17.04 -7.11
CA ALA A 2 2.66 -17.10 -7.84
C ALA A 2 2.23 -15.64 -8.01
N ALA A 3 2.44 -15.06 -9.18
CA ALA A 3 1.67 -13.87 -9.56
C ALA A 3 0.20 -14.24 -9.31
N MET A 4 -0.55 -13.43 -8.56
CA MET A 4 -2.01 -13.61 -8.50
C MET A 4 -2.49 -13.66 -9.94
N GLN A 5 -2.80 -14.84 -10.44
CA GLN A 5 -3.31 -14.98 -11.79
C GLN A 5 -4.70 -14.39 -11.76
N LEU A 6 -4.80 -13.13 -12.18
CA LEU A 6 -6.07 -12.45 -12.38
C LEU A 6 -6.85 -13.26 -13.40
N THR A 7 -7.76 -14.10 -12.88
CA THR A 7 -8.70 -14.86 -13.70
C THR A 7 -9.46 -13.88 -14.60
N ARG A 8 -9.99 -14.38 -15.74
CA ARG A 8 -10.76 -13.54 -16.67
C ARG A 8 -11.89 -12.79 -15.96
N THR A 9 -12.51 -13.42 -14.96
CA THR A 9 -13.53 -12.83 -14.10
C THR A 9 -13.03 -11.64 -13.28
N HIS A 10 -11.84 -11.73 -12.67
CA HIS A 10 -11.26 -10.59 -11.94
C HIS A 10 -10.95 -9.40 -12.87
N ARG A 11 -10.43 -9.67 -14.08
CA ARG A 11 -10.16 -8.60 -15.06
C ARG A 11 -11.45 -7.94 -15.54
N LEU A 12 -12.50 -8.72 -15.79
CA LEU A 12 -13.81 -8.20 -16.16
C LEU A 12 -14.41 -7.36 -15.03
N LEU A 13 -14.36 -7.85 -13.79
CA LEU A 13 -14.84 -7.10 -12.62
C LEU A 13 -14.09 -5.79 -12.42
N ILE A 14 -12.75 -5.79 -12.52
CA ILE A 14 -11.95 -4.56 -12.47
C ILE A 14 -12.39 -3.61 -13.59
N GLY A 15 -12.56 -4.10 -14.82
CA GLY A 15 -13.03 -3.29 -15.94
C GLY A 15 -14.40 -2.65 -15.68
N VAL A 16 -15.36 -3.42 -15.18
CA VAL A 16 -16.71 -2.92 -14.84
C VAL A 16 -16.65 -1.89 -13.72
N VAL A 17 -15.86 -2.14 -12.66
CA VAL A 17 -15.71 -1.20 -11.54
C VAL A 17 -15.05 0.10 -12.01
N VAL A 18 -13.99 0.02 -12.81
CA VAL A 18 -13.30 1.21 -13.35
C VAL A 18 -14.23 1.99 -14.27
N ALA A 19 -14.94 1.32 -15.19
CA ALA A 19 -15.89 1.97 -16.08
C ALA A 19 -17.03 2.65 -15.30
N GLY A 20 -17.60 1.96 -14.30
CA GLY A 20 -18.62 2.50 -13.41
C GLY A 20 -18.10 3.72 -12.62
N ALA A 21 -16.89 3.64 -12.07
CA ALA A 21 -16.27 4.75 -11.36
C ALA A 21 -16.05 5.98 -12.27
N VAL A 22 -15.62 5.78 -13.52
CA VAL A 22 -15.45 6.86 -14.51
C VAL A 22 -16.78 7.52 -14.85
N ILE A 23 -17.85 6.73 -15.04
CA ILE A 23 -19.19 7.26 -15.33
C ILE A 23 -19.72 8.07 -14.13
N ILE A 24 -19.63 7.50 -12.93
CA ILE A 24 -20.05 8.17 -11.68
C ILE A 24 -19.27 9.47 -11.48
N ALA A 25 -17.95 9.45 -11.70
CA ALA A 25 -17.12 10.64 -11.62
C ALA A 25 -17.56 11.69 -12.65
N GLY A 26 -17.78 11.30 -13.92
CA GLY A 26 -18.20 12.22 -14.97
C GLY A 26 -19.55 12.90 -14.67
N ILE A 27 -20.55 12.12 -14.25
CA ILE A 27 -21.86 12.66 -13.85
C ILE A 27 -21.69 13.58 -12.63
N GLY A 28 -20.87 13.17 -11.67
CA GLY A 28 -20.68 13.91 -10.44
C GLY A 28 -19.97 15.24 -10.64
N PHE A 29 -18.92 15.28 -11.46
CA PHE A 29 -18.24 16.52 -11.84
C PHE A 29 -19.16 17.46 -12.61
N ALA A 30 -19.97 16.95 -13.55
CA ALA A 30 -20.92 17.78 -14.28
C ALA A 30 -22.00 18.39 -13.37
N GLY A 31 -22.54 17.59 -12.44
CA GLY A 31 -23.51 18.05 -11.44
C GLY A 31 -22.91 19.07 -10.46
N SER A 32 -21.69 18.80 -9.97
CA SER A 32 -20.95 19.69 -9.09
C SER A 32 -20.62 21.02 -9.76
N TYR A 33 -20.18 20.98 -11.01
CA TYR A 33 -19.89 22.18 -11.79
C TYR A 33 -21.10 23.11 -11.87
N ALA A 34 -22.27 22.58 -12.23
CA ALA A 34 -23.48 23.38 -12.34
C ALA A 34 -23.90 24.00 -10.99
N ALA A 35 -23.82 23.22 -9.90
CA ALA A 35 -24.18 23.66 -8.56
C ALA A 35 -23.23 24.76 -8.04
N VAL A 36 -21.91 24.50 -8.10
CA VAL A 36 -20.89 25.44 -7.61
C VAL A 36 -20.79 26.68 -8.48
N ARG A 37 -20.99 26.56 -9.81
CA ARG A 37 -21.07 27.71 -10.71
C ARG A 37 -22.22 28.63 -10.33
N LYS A 38 -23.43 28.08 -10.14
CA LYS A 38 -24.61 28.87 -9.76
C LYS A 38 -24.38 29.59 -8.42
N LEU A 39 -23.79 28.90 -7.45
CA LEU A 39 -23.41 29.49 -6.17
C LEU A 39 -22.38 30.63 -6.36
N ALA A 40 -21.38 30.45 -7.23
CA ALA A 40 -20.40 31.49 -7.51
C ALA A 40 -21.01 32.72 -8.21
N GLU A 41 -21.96 32.51 -9.13
CA GLU A 41 -22.74 33.59 -9.75
C GLU A 41 -23.53 34.37 -8.67
N GLU A 42 -24.23 33.67 -7.78
CA GLU A 42 -24.98 34.28 -6.66
C GLU A 42 -24.08 35.05 -5.67
N LYS A 43 -22.84 34.59 -5.48
CA LYS A 43 -21.84 35.27 -4.63
C LYS A 43 -21.10 36.40 -5.31
N GLY A 44 -21.47 36.77 -6.54
CA GLY A 44 -20.92 37.94 -7.24
C GLY A 44 -19.53 37.71 -7.85
N PHE A 45 -19.14 36.46 -8.12
CA PHE A 45 -17.87 36.16 -8.80
C PHE A 45 -17.85 36.57 -10.29
N GLY A 46 -19.00 36.99 -10.85
CA GLY A 46 -19.09 37.44 -12.25
C GLY A 46 -18.56 36.40 -13.22
N ASN A 47 -17.72 36.80 -14.18
CA ASN A 47 -17.11 35.90 -15.16
C ASN A 47 -16.22 34.80 -14.54
N PHE A 48 -15.75 34.99 -13.30
CA PHE A 48 -14.92 34.00 -12.61
C PHE A 48 -15.72 32.78 -12.14
N SER A 49 -17.06 32.88 -12.09
CA SER A 49 -17.94 31.76 -11.74
C SER A 49 -17.82 30.55 -12.68
N LEU A 50 -17.41 30.76 -13.94
CA LEU A 50 -17.18 29.71 -14.92
C LEU A 50 -15.89 28.92 -14.63
N VAL A 51 -14.84 29.60 -14.18
CA VAL A 51 -13.52 29.00 -13.98
C VAL A 51 -13.29 28.52 -12.55
N PHE A 52 -14.02 29.06 -11.57
CA PHE A 52 -13.88 28.71 -10.16
C PHE A 52 -14.12 27.21 -9.87
N PRO A 53 -15.22 26.58 -10.31
CA PRO A 53 -15.43 25.15 -10.08
C PRO A 53 -14.35 24.31 -10.79
N ILE A 54 -13.96 24.71 -12.01
CA ILE A 54 -12.91 24.04 -12.79
C ILE A 54 -11.57 24.08 -12.05
N GLY A 55 -11.22 25.23 -11.46
CA GLY A 55 -9.99 25.39 -10.69
C GLY A 55 -9.94 24.48 -9.46
N ILE A 56 -11.06 24.34 -8.75
CA ILE A 56 -11.16 23.44 -7.59
C ILE A 56 -11.02 21.99 -8.03
N ASP A 57 -11.80 21.56 -9.02
CA ASP A 57 -11.82 20.17 -9.48
C ASP A 57 -10.48 19.76 -10.12
N ALA A 58 -9.86 20.66 -10.91
CA ALA A 58 -8.52 20.45 -11.44
C ALA A 58 -7.48 20.34 -10.32
N GLY A 59 -7.57 21.21 -9.31
CA GLY A 59 -6.70 21.14 -8.12
C GLY A 59 -6.81 19.81 -7.39
N ILE A 60 -8.03 19.34 -7.13
CA ILE A 60 -8.30 18.04 -6.51
C ILE A 60 -7.73 16.90 -7.37
N CYS A 61 -8.01 16.89 -8.67
CA CYS A 61 -7.51 15.88 -9.60
C CYS A 61 -5.97 15.81 -9.60
N VAL A 62 -5.29 16.97 -9.67
CA VAL A 62 -3.83 17.06 -9.67
C VAL A 62 -3.25 16.56 -8.34
N LEU A 63 -3.81 16.99 -7.20
CA LEU A 63 -3.32 16.58 -5.89
C LEU A 63 -3.53 15.09 -5.63
N LEU A 64 -4.69 14.54 -6.02
CA LEU A 64 -4.98 13.11 -5.86
C LEU A 64 -4.11 12.25 -6.80
N ALA A 65 -3.90 12.69 -8.05
CA ALA A 65 -3.01 12.04 -8.99
C ALA A 65 -1.56 12.07 -8.49
N LEU A 66 -1.10 13.21 -7.96
CA LEU A 66 0.23 13.34 -7.38
C LEU A 66 0.38 12.45 -6.14
N ASP A 67 -0.60 12.44 -5.23
CA ASP A 67 -0.58 11.55 -4.07
C ASP A 67 -0.59 10.08 -4.50
N LEU A 68 -1.33 9.70 -5.56
CA LEU A 68 -1.30 8.35 -6.12
C LEU A 68 0.06 8.00 -6.72
N LEU A 69 0.66 8.94 -7.46
CA LEU A 69 2.00 8.81 -8.02
C LEU A 69 3.05 8.65 -6.91
N LEU A 70 3.02 9.51 -5.89
CA LEU A 70 3.93 9.45 -4.75
C LEU A 70 3.76 8.17 -3.94
N THR A 71 2.52 7.68 -3.81
CA THR A 71 2.24 6.37 -3.21
C THR A 71 2.87 5.26 -4.06
N TRP A 72 2.78 5.34 -5.39
CA TRP A 72 3.39 4.38 -6.30
C TRP A 72 4.93 4.36 -6.20
N ILE A 73 5.57 5.54 -6.18
CA ILE A 73 7.03 5.68 -6.07
C ILE A 73 7.55 5.68 -4.62
N ARG A 74 6.66 5.50 -3.63
CA ARG A 74 6.93 5.38 -2.19
C ARG A 74 7.63 6.56 -1.53
N ILE A 75 7.25 7.76 -1.93
CA ILE A 75 7.68 8.97 -1.24
C ILE A 75 6.53 9.40 -0.31
N PRO A 76 6.67 9.24 1.03
CA PRO A 76 5.63 9.65 1.95
C PRO A 76 5.57 11.19 2.01
N PHE A 77 4.50 11.77 1.48
CA PHE A 77 4.28 13.21 1.51
C PHE A 77 2.87 13.56 2.04
N PRO A 78 2.69 13.58 3.38
CA PRO A 78 1.37 13.71 4.00
C PRO A 78 0.69 15.07 3.78
N LEU A 79 1.45 16.10 3.40
CA LEU A 79 0.90 17.44 3.14
C LEU A 79 -0.04 17.46 1.92
N LEU A 80 0.26 16.69 0.87
CA LEU A 80 -0.65 16.55 -0.29
C LEU A 80 -1.98 15.96 0.12
N ARG A 81 -1.96 14.99 1.04
CA ARG A 81 -3.16 14.34 1.55
C ARG A 81 -4.03 15.31 2.33
N GLN A 82 -3.43 16.06 3.24
CA GLN A 82 -4.15 17.05 4.03
C GLN A 82 -4.75 18.14 3.13
N ALA A 83 -4.00 18.60 2.12
CA ALA A 83 -4.49 19.57 1.14
C ALA A 83 -5.64 19.01 0.29
N ALA A 84 -5.53 17.77 -0.20
CA ALA A 84 -6.60 17.11 -0.96
C ALA A 84 -7.87 16.93 -0.12
N TRP A 85 -7.74 16.53 1.15
CA TRP A 85 -8.88 16.41 2.07
C TRP A 85 -9.53 17.75 2.38
N LEU A 86 -8.74 18.82 2.52
CA LEU A 86 -9.26 20.17 2.74
C LEU A 86 -10.05 20.67 1.52
N LEU A 87 -9.52 20.51 0.30
CA LEU A 87 -10.22 20.90 -0.93
C LEU A 87 -11.47 20.05 -1.18
N THR A 88 -11.41 18.77 -0.82
CA THR A 88 -12.57 17.87 -0.87
C THR A 88 -13.66 18.34 0.08
N ALA A 89 -13.32 18.64 1.34
CA ALA A 89 -14.28 19.14 2.32
C ALA A 89 -14.90 20.46 1.86
N ALA A 90 -14.10 21.36 1.29
CA ALA A 90 -14.59 22.59 0.68
C ALA A 90 -15.57 22.31 -0.47
N THR A 91 -15.27 21.34 -1.33
CA THR A 91 -16.13 20.96 -2.47
C THR A 91 -17.47 20.40 -2.01
N ILE A 92 -17.46 19.53 -0.98
CA ILE A 92 -18.70 19.02 -0.35
C ILE A 92 -19.52 20.19 0.21
N ALA A 93 -18.87 21.13 0.90
CA ALA A 93 -19.53 22.30 1.46
C ALA A 93 -20.12 23.22 0.37
N PHE A 94 -19.40 23.48 -0.73
CA PHE A 94 -19.90 24.29 -1.84
C PHE A 94 -21.08 23.65 -2.55
N ASN A 95 -21.03 22.33 -2.76
CA ASN A 95 -22.14 21.58 -3.34
C ASN A 95 -23.37 21.62 -2.44
N GLY A 96 -23.21 21.36 -1.15
CA GLY A 96 -24.31 21.45 -0.19
C GLY A 96 -24.89 22.87 -0.11
N ALA A 97 -24.02 23.89 -0.10
CA ALA A 97 -24.44 25.29 -0.01
C ALA A 97 -25.27 25.75 -1.23
N ALA A 98 -25.14 25.11 -2.39
CA ALA A 98 -25.91 25.45 -3.58
C ALA A 98 -27.43 25.22 -3.43
N ALA A 99 -27.85 24.41 -2.46
CA ALA A 99 -29.26 24.15 -2.16
C ALA A 99 -29.67 24.58 -0.74
N TRP A 100 -28.81 25.30 -0.02
CA TRP A 100 -29.13 25.82 1.31
C TRP A 100 -30.23 26.91 1.21
N PRO A 101 -31.25 26.93 2.09
CA PRO A 101 -31.40 26.17 3.34
C PRO A 101 -32.21 24.86 3.24
N ASP A 102 -32.52 24.34 2.04
CA ASP A 102 -33.24 23.07 1.90
C ASP A 102 -32.35 21.89 2.35
N PRO A 103 -32.70 21.18 3.44
CA PRO A 103 -31.87 20.09 3.94
C PRO A 103 -31.76 18.91 2.98
N LEU A 104 -32.83 18.62 2.23
CA LEU A 104 -32.85 17.51 1.28
C LEU A 104 -31.97 17.83 0.07
N GLY A 105 -32.17 19.00 -0.55
CA GLY A 105 -31.33 19.46 -1.65
C GLY A 105 -29.85 19.57 -1.27
N THR A 106 -29.56 20.09 -0.07
CA THR A 106 -28.19 20.15 0.48
C THR A 106 -27.56 18.76 0.54
N ALA A 107 -28.29 17.77 1.05
CA ALA A 107 -27.82 16.39 1.11
C ALA A 107 -27.64 15.78 -0.29
N MET A 108 -28.58 16.00 -1.21
CA MET A 108 -28.52 15.47 -2.58
C MET A 108 -27.28 15.98 -3.33
N HIS A 109 -26.96 17.27 -3.22
CA HIS A 109 -25.77 17.84 -3.84
C HIS A 109 -24.47 17.39 -3.15
N ALA A 110 -24.49 17.17 -1.83
CA ALA A 110 -23.32 16.70 -1.08
C ALA A 110 -22.97 15.21 -1.34
N VAL A 111 -23.95 14.36 -1.65
CA VAL A 111 -23.74 12.93 -1.92
C VAL A 111 -22.80 12.69 -3.10
N ILE A 112 -22.90 13.53 -4.13
CA ILE A 112 -22.12 13.42 -5.37
C ILE A 112 -20.61 13.46 -5.11
N PRO A 113 -20.04 14.51 -4.48
CA PRO A 113 -18.61 14.56 -4.17
C PRO A 113 -18.20 13.50 -3.13
N ILE A 114 -19.09 13.08 -2.22
CA ILE A 114 -18.79 11.98 -1.28
C ILE A 114 -18.51 10.68 -2.02
N LEU A 115 -19.33 10.33 -3.02
CA LEU A 115 -19.13 9.13 -3.84
C LEU A 115 -17.79 9.17 -4.60
N PHE A 116 -17.40 10.35 -5.09
CA PHE A 116 -16.09 10.55 -5.72
C PHE A 116 -14.95 10.25 -4.74
N VAL A 117 -15.00 10.78 -3.52
CA VAL A 117 -13.96 10.59 -2.49
C VAL A 117 -13.81 9.12 -2.14
N ILE A 118 -14.92 8.43 -1.89
CA ILE A 118 -14.91 7.00 -1.57
C ILE A 118 -14.26 6.21 -2.71
N SER A 119 -14.59 6.54 -3.96
CA SER A 119 -14.05 5.87 -5.14
C SER A 119 -12.53 6.07 -5.27
N VAL A 120 -12.04 7.31 -5.06
CA VAL A 120 -10.60 7.61 -5.13
C VAL A 120 -9.84 6.99 -3.97
N GLU A 121 -10.37 7.02 -2.74
CA GLU A 121 -9.73 6.38 -1.58
C GLU A 121 -9.66 4.87 -1.74
N ALA A 122 -10.69 4.24 -2.32
CA ALA A 122 -10.66 2.82 -2.66
C ALA A 122 -9.56 2.51 -3.70
N ALA A 123 -9.45 3.32 -4.75
CA ALA A 123 -8.41 3.18 -5.77
C ALA A 123 -7.00 3.38 -5.16
N ARG A 124 -6.82 4.38 -4.31
CA ARG A 124 -5.58 4.64 -3.58
C ARG A 124 -5.20 3.47 -2.69
N HIS A 125 -6.15 2.95 -1.91
CA HIS A 125 -5.92 1.81 -1.03
C HIS A 125 -5.49 0.58 -1.83
N ALA A 126 -6.14 0.31 -2.97
CA ALA A 126 -5.78 -0.77 -3.86
C ALA A 126 -4.36 -0.59 -4.43
N VAL A 127 -4.01 0.60 -4.92
CA VAL A 127 -2.67 0.90 -5.46
C VAL A 127 -1.59 0.81 -4.38
N GLY A 128 -1.84 1.34 -3.18
CA GLY A 128 -0.92 1.21 -2.05
C GLY A 128 -0.65 -0.25 -1.70
N ARG A 129 -1.71 -1.08 -1.64
CA ARG A 129 -1.58 -2.52 -1.40
C ARG A 129 -0.82 -3.23 -2.52
N ILE A 130 -1.06 -2.89 -3.79
CA ILE A 130 -0.33 -3.47 -4.93
C ILE A 130 1.14 -3.05 -4.90
N ALA A 131 1.44 -1.78 -4.58
CA ALA A 131 2.80 -1.26 -4.45
C ALA A 131 3.56 -1.95 -3.31
N ASP A 132 2.88 -2.26 -2.20
CA ASP A 132 3.41 -3.01 -1.07
C ASP A 132 3.61 -4.51 -1.37
N ILE A 133 2.70 -5.13 -2.14
CA ILE A 133 2.80 -6.55 -2.54
C ILE A 133 3.91 -6.75 -3.57
N THR A 134 3.99 -5.87 -4.58
CA THR A 134 5.03 -5.88 -5.61
C THR A 134 6.41 -5.59 -5.01
N ALA A 135 6.43 -5.01 -3.81
CA ALA A 135 7.66 -4.69 -3.10
C ALA A 135 8.53 -5.86 -2.68
N ASP A 136 7.94 -7.04 -2.42
CA ASP A 136 8.61 -8.18 -1.77
C ASP A 136 9.64 -7.76 -0.68
N LYS A 137 9.27 -6.78 0.15
CA LYS A 137 10.05 -6.28 1.31
C LYS A 137 9.33 -6.55 2.62
N HIS A 138 8.52 -7.61 2.70
CA HIS A 138 8.18 -8.15 4.00
C HIS A 138 9.39 -8.93 4.53
N MET A 139 10.16 -8.32 5.41
CA MET A 139 10.92 -9.11 6.38
C MET A 139 9.86 -9.87 7.19
N GLU A 140 9.65 -11.15 6.90
CA GLU A 140 8.84 -12.00 7.77
C GLU A 140 9.45 -11.93 9.17
N GLY A 141 8.82 -11.13 10.03
CA GLY A 141 9.23 -11.00 11.42
C GLY A 141 9.12 -12.38 12.06
N VAL A 142 10.12 -12.74 12.88
CA VAL A 142 10.06 -14.00 13.61
C VAL A 142 8.75 -14.03 14.41
N ARG A 143 7.92 -15.07 14.19
CA ARG A 143 6.59 -15.21 14.81
C ARG A 143 6.64 -14.86 16.30
N LEU A 144 5.74 -13.99 16.77
CA LEU A 144 5.63 -13.56 18.17
C LEU A 144 5.54 -14.75 19.15
N THR A 145 4.90 -15.84 18.75
CA THR A 145 4.81 -17.08 19.54
C THR A 145 6.19 -17.68 19.84
N ARG A 146 7.16 -17.55 18.93
CA ARG A 146 8.52 -18.08 19.10
C ARG A 146 9.36 -17.19 20.03
N TRP A 147 9.09 -15.89 20.04
CA TRP A 147 9.65 -14.96 21.04
C TRP A 147 9.23 -15.37 22.46
N LEU A 148 7.96 -15.78 22.65
CA LEU A 148 7.45 -16.25 23.93
C LEU A 148 8.04 -17.62 24.32
N LEU A 149 8.08 -18.57 23.38
CA LEU A 149 8.51 -19.96 23.66
C LEU A 149 10.03 -20.16 23.67
N SER A 150 10.80 -19.31 22.99
CA SER A 150 12.26 -19.46 22.84
C SER A 150 12.96 -18.13 22.52
N PRO A 151 13.06 -17.19 23.48
CA PRO A 151 13.57 -15.85 23.22
C PRO A 151 15.04 -15.82 22.80
N ILE A 152 15.91 -16.62 23.43
CA ILE A 152 17.36 -16.60 23.18
C ILE A 152 17.72 -17.14 21.78
N PRO A 153 17.19 -18.29 21.31
CA PRO A 153 17.42 -18.76 19.94
C PRO A 153 16.82 -17.81 18.90
N THR A 154 15.66 -17.23 19.20
CA THR A 154 14.96 -16.28 18.33
C THR A 154 15.79 -15.01 18.12
N PHE A 155 16.37 -14.45 19.18
CA PHE A 155 17.25 -13.28 19.09
C PHE A 155 18.49 -13.55 18.23
N ARG A 156 19.13 -14.72 18.38
CA ARG A 156 20.29 -15.10 17.55
C ARG A 156 19.93 -15.26 16.07
N LEU A 157 18.74 -15.76 15.77
CA LEU A 157 18.24 -15.92 14.40
C LEU A 157 17.87 -14.56 13.79
N TRP A 158 17.17 -13.71 14.54
CA TRP A 158 16.86 -12.33 14.15
C TRP A 158 18.13 -11.51 13.87
N ARG A 159 19.14 -11.59 14.74
CA ARG A 159 20.42 -10.89 14.55
C ARG A 159 21.14 -11.33 13.27
N ARG A 160 21.10 -12.63 12.93
CA ARG A 160 21.69 -13.13 11.67
C ARG A 160 20.89 -12.70 10.44
N MET A 161 19.57 -12.74 10.51
CA MET A 161 18.70 -12.21 9.45
C MET A 161 19.02 -10.74 9.15
N LYS A 162 19.28 -9.94 10.20
CA LYS A 162 19.65 -8.52 10.06
C LYS A 162 21.07 -8.31 9.52
N LEU A 163 22.04 -9.13 9.95
CA LEU A 163 23.45 -9.00 9.54
C LEU A 163 23.74 -9.55 8.13
N TRP A 164 22.96 -10.52 7.65
CA TRP A 164 23.21 -11.20 6.37
C TRP A 164 22.26 -10.75 5.25
N GLU A 165 21.43 -9.73 5.52
CA GLU A 165 20.35 -9.27 4.63
C GLU A 165 19.46 -10.40 4.07
N LEU A 166 19.38 -11.54 4.76
CA LEU A 166 18.61 -12.70 4.31
C LEU A 166 17.12 -12.38 4.44
N ARG A 167 16.47 -12.22 3.29
CA ARG A 167 15.14 -11.58 3.18
C ARG A 167 13.98 -12.52 3.48
N ARG A 168 14.20 -13.85 3.49
CA ARG A 168 13.15 -14.86 3.70
C ARG A 168 13.41 -15.70 4.95
N TYR A 169 12.46 -15.71 5.88
CA TYR A 169 12.52 -16.46 7.14
C TYR A 169 12.69 -17.98 6.92
N ASP A 170 11.97 -18.54 5.94
CA ASP A 170 12.06 -19.96 5.58
C ASP A 170 13.44 -20.36 5.03
N GLN A 171 14.12 -19.45 4.33
CA GLN A 171 15.48 -19.72 3.84
C GLN A 171 16.45 -19.84 5.01
N VAL A 172 16.31 -18.99 6.04
CA VAL A 172 17.15 -19.08 7.24
C VAL A 172 16.88 -20.35 8.04
N ILE A 173 15.63 -20.79 8.13
CA ILE A 173 15.30 -22.07 8.77
C ILE A 173 15.90 -23.25 8.00
N ARG A 174 15.77 -23.27 6.67
CA ARG A 174 16.36 -24.33 5.85
C ARG A 174 17.88 -24.37 5.97
N LEU A 175 18.55 -23.21 5.91
CA LEU A 175 20.00 -23.12 6.11
C LEU A 175 20.43 -23.62 7.49
N GLU A 176 19.69 -23.29 8.56
CA GLU A 176 20.01 -23.77 9.90
C GLU A 176 19.72 -25.28 10.05
N GLN A 177 18.64 -25.79 9.45
CA GLN A 177 18.32 -27.22 9.39
C GLN A 177 19.42 -28.00 8.64
N ASP A 178 19.82 -27.52 7.47
CA ASP A 178 20.88 -28.13 6.66
C ASP A 178 22.21 -28.14 7.43
N ARG A 179 22.52 -27.05 8.16
CA ARG A 179 23.71 -26.97 9.01
C ARG A 179 23.67 -27.97 10.16
N LEU A 180 22.53 -28.16 10.81
CA LEU A 180 22.36 -29.14 11.89
C LEU A 180 22.45 -30.58 11.36
N ILE A 181 21.81 -30.86 10.22
CA ILE A 181 21.88 -32.16 9.54
C ILE A 181 23.33 -32.47 9.14
N TYR A 182 24.05 -31.48 8.60
CA TYR A 182 25.45 -31.63 8.21
C TYR A 182 26.36 -31.93 9.41
N GLN A 183 26.16 -31.23 10.54
CA GLN A 183 26.87 -31.54 11.79
C GLN A 183 26.55 -32.94 12.31
N ALA A 184 25.28 -33.34 12.27
CA ALA A 184 24.86 -34.68 12.68
C ALA A 184 25.50 -35.77 11.80
N ARG A 185 25.58 -35.55 10.48
CA ARG A 185 26.28 -36.46 9.54
C ARG A 185 27.78 -36.55 9.83
N LEU A 186 28.45 -35.44 10.12
CA LEU A 186 29.86 -35.43 10.51
C LEU A 186 30.09 -36.16 11.84
N GLN A 187 29.20 -35.97 12.81
CA GLN A 187 29.28 -36.66 14.10
C GLN A 187 29.02 -38.16 13.97
N ALA A 188 28.10 -38.59 13.10
CA ALA A 188 27.86 -40.00 12.81
C ALA A 188 29.07 -40.65 12.13
N ARG A 189 29.76 -39.94 11.24
CA ARG A 189 30.91 -40.47 10.48
C ARG A 189 32.23 -40.46 11.26
N TYR A 190 32.48 -39.44 12.08
CA TYR A 190 33.77 -39.22 12.75
C TYR A 190 33.68 -39.32 14.30
N GLY A 191 32.50 -39.63 14.84
CA GLY A 191 32.25 -39.80 16.27
C GLY A 191 32.29 -38.48 17.06
N ARG A 192 32.43 -38.59 18.39
CA ARG A 192 32.44 -37.42 19.31
C ARG A 192 33.56 -36.41 19.02
N ALA A 193 34.68 -36.85 18.43
CA ALA A 193 35.82 -36.00 18.09
C ALA A 193 35.79 -35.51 16.62
N TRP A 194 34.61 -35.47 15.98
CA TRP A 194 34.47 -35.12 14.56
C TRP A 194 35.14 -33.80 14.16
N ARG A 195 35.14 -32.80 15.05
CA ARG A 195 35.79 -31.51 14.78
C ARG A 195 37.31 -31.58 14.59
N ARG A 196 37.96 -32.61 15.15
CA ARG A 196 39.41 -32.86 15.03
C ARG A 196 39.75 -33.92 13.99
N LYS A 197 38.82 -34.85 13.72
CA LYS A 197 39.04 -36.00 12.81
C LYS A 197 38.56 -35.75 11.37
N ALA A 198 37.63 -34.82 11.17
CA ALA A 198 37.09 -34.54 9.84
C ALA A 198 38.11 -33.78 8.97
N PRO A 199 38.30 -34.15 7.69
CA PRO A 199 39.15 -33.44 6.74
C PRO A 199 38.75 -31.97 6.61
N VAL A 200 39.72 -31.09 6.33
CA VAL A 200 39.50 -29.63 6.23
C VAL A 200 38.41 -29.29 5.21
N GLU A 201 38.39 -30.00 4.08
CA GLU A 201 37.37 -29.87 3.01
C GLU A 201 35.94 -30.10 3.53
N SER A 202 35.76 -31.08 4.42
CA SER A 202 34.44 -31.39 5.02
C SER A 202 34.03 -30.40 6.13
N LEU A 203 34.95 -29.57 6.62
CA LEU A 203 34.67 -28.51 7.59
C LEU A 203 34.44 -27.15 6.92
N MET A 204 34.85 -26.99 5.66
CA MET A 204 34.73 -25.72 4.91
C MET A 204 33.29 -25.20 4.83
N PRO A 205 32.26 -26.00 4.52
CA PRO A 205 30.88 -25.52 4.50
C PRO A 205 30.41 -24.94 5.84
N LEU A 206 30.85 -25.53 6.97
CA LEU A 206 30.52 -25.04 8.31
C LEU A 206 31.31 -23.78 8.71
N ARG A 207 32.49 -23.57 8.14
CA ARG A 207 33.31 -22.36 8.35
C ARG A 207 32.79 -21.20 7.51
N LEU A 208 32.45 -21.45 6.25
CA LEU A 208 31.88 -20.46 5.33
C LEU A 208 30.48 -20.00 5.78
N ALA A 209 29.67 -20.91 6.35
CA ALA A 209 28.38 -20.56 6.98
C ALA A 209 28.50 -19.59 8.18
N LYS A 210 29.70 -19.19 8.63
CA LYS A 210 29.87 -18.09 9.59
C LYS A 210 29.92 -16.71 8.92
N PHE A 211 30.23 -16.66 7.63
CA PHE A 211 30.46 -15.43 6.86
C PHE A 211 29.33 -15.11 5.88
N GLY A 212 28.40 -16.04 5.64
CA GLY A 212 27.28 -15.89 4.70
C GLY A 212 27.19 -17.12 3.83
#